data_AF-A0A6A5BG12-F1
#
_entry.id   AF-A0A6A5BG12-F1
#
_cell.length_a   1.000
_cell.length_b   1.000
_cell.length_c   1.000
_cell.angle_alpha   90.00
_cell.angle_beta   90.00
_cell.angle_gamma   90.00
#
_symmetry.space_group_name_H-M   'P 1'
#
loop_
_entity.id
_entity.type
_entity.pdbx_description
1 polymer ?
#
loop_
_entity_poly.entity_id
_entity_poly.type
_entity_poly.pdbx_seq_one_letter_code
_entity_poly.pdbx_strand_id
1 'polypeptide(L)'
;MGCFLLHNIYRSLAEADEDKLFVTTKLFNVGCFTPIMDLIKKDTPQQQQLFNAEVVALLLHLIQNMAWDLLTKPFSNVKEFALNVVCNVIQNLVLSDRRPIEEKHQIMSKMIDVLRNYKSETCEICNMSIRTLILFLYFNEFKSKLSQKDLEELLVLTAKSLQHHIPISTTTLDDHQCSLMRHASALLSKLCNSESLVNLVMNNTPQGIIYYMKMFLLSPVRVQANLVNTISIFFAFSELCTDPTVVATPEYLKYFGFITKEAQGLNPHLNQNCQAAVMVISKRMGLYGDDRRVNFGFESEDNGADFAGFNGPQQKPKIIDRCNYCAKYGAKSRCGGCRKVFYCSKECQLADWPLHKLRCNQ
;
A
#
# COMPACT_ATOMS: atom_id res chain seq x y z
N MET A 1 26.97 2.56 19.40
CA MET A 1 26.97 4.01 19.09
C MET A 1 25.61 4.51 18.62
N GLY A 2 24.88 3.78 17.75
CA GLY A 2 23.52 4.14 17.31
C GLY A 2 22.48 4.27 18.43
N CYS A 3 22.40 3.31 19.36
CA CYS A 3 21.47 3.38 20.50
C CYS A 3 21.73 4.58 21.43
N PHE A 4 23.00 5.01 21.57
CA PHE A 4 23.37 6.15 22.40
C PHE A 4 22.94 7.49 21.77
N LEU A 5 22.99 7.59 20.44
CA LEU A 5 22.51 8.75 19.70
C LEU A 5 20.98 8.86 19.76
N LEU A 6 20.28 7.73 19.57
CA LEU A 6 18.83 7.62 19.69
C LEU A 6 18.35 7.93 21.13
N HIS A 7 19.08 7.46 22.15
CA HIS A 7 18.77 7.77 23.56
C HIS A 7 18.95 9.26 23.89
N ASN A 8 19.94 9.93 23.32
CA ASN A 8 20.12 11.38 23.51
C ASN A 8 19.09 12.20 22.73
N ILE A 9 18.73 11.78 21.50
CA ILE A 9 17.60 12.38 20.76
C ILE A 9 16.30 12.20 21.56
N TYR A 10 16.08 11.03 22.16
CA TYR A 10 14.95 10.74 23.04
C TYR A 10 14.90 11.66 24.27
N ARG A 11 16.02 11.84 24.98
CA ARG A 11 16.08 12.73 26.14
C ARG A 11 15.79 14.17 25.74
N SER A 12 16.30 14.61 24.59
CA SER A 12 16.01 15.95 24.05
C SER A 12 14.56 16.11 23.58
N LEU A 13 13.90 15.07 23.07
CA LEU A 13 12.49 15.07 22.66
C LEU A 13 11.52 15.02 23.85
N ALA A 14 11.83 14.25 24.90
CA ALA A 14 11.01 14.14 26.09
C ALA A 14 11.03 15.43 26.94
N GLU A 15 12.07 16.25 26.79
CA GLU A 15 12.26 17.54 27.48
C GLU A 15 12.03 18.75 26.53
N ALA A 16 11.41 18.52 25.36
CA ALA A 16 11.23 19.51 24.31
C ALA A 16 9.96 20.37 24.48
N ASP A 17 10.10 21.68 24.33
CA ASP A 17 9.01 22.60 23.97
C ASP A 17 8.82 22.62 22.43
N GLU A 18 7.85 23.39 21.92
CA GLU A 18 7.56 23.52 20.48
C GLU A 18 8.82 23.86 19.64
N ASP A 19 9.73 24.69 20.15
CA ASP A 19 10.94 25.11 19.46
C ASP A 19 11.98 23.97 19.37
N LYS A 20 12.07 23.09 20.38
CA LYS A 20 12.95 21.91 20.35
C LYS A 20 12.39 20.77 19.49
N LEU A 21 11.06 20.66 19.38
CA LEU A 21 10.42 19.73 18.45
C LEU A 21 10.75 20.13 16.99
N PHE A 22 10.79 21.42 16.71
CA PHE A 22 11.19 21.98 15.41
C PHE A 22 12.66 21.66 15.05
N VAL A 23 13.59 21.81 15.99
CA VAL A 23 15.02 21.45 15.78
C VAL A 23 15.19 19.95 15.53
N THR A 24 14.44 19.12 16.26
CA THR A 24 14.52 17.67 16.11
C THR A 24 13.91 17.19 14.80
N THR A 25 12.80 17.80 14.37
CA THR A 25 12.20 17.59 13.04
C THR A 25 13.16 18.01 11.94
N LYS A 26 13.90 19.12 12.10
CA LYS A 26 14.98 19.50 11.20
C LYS A 26 16.06 18.43 11.15
N LEU A 27 16.55 17.93 12.29
CA LEU A 27 17.54 16.85 12.36
C LEU A 27 17.05 15.55 11.67
N PHE A 28 15.75 15.24 11.75
CA PHE A 28 15.14 14.13 11.02
C PHE A 28 15.05 14.39 9.50
N ASN A 29 14.80 15.63 9.08
CA ASN A 29 14.77 16.04 7.67
C ASN A 29 16.14 16.05 6.98
N VAL A 30 17.27 16.13 7.72
CA VAL A 30 18.63 16.18 7.12
C VAL A 30 19.20 14.79 6.74
N GLY A 31 18.36 13.78 6.50
CA GLY A 31 18.83 12.49 5.96
C GLY A 31 19.55 11.58 6.96
N CYS A 32 19.44 11.85 8.27
CA CYS A 32 20.04 11.04 9.34
C CYS A 32 19.43 9.63 9.50
N PHE A 33 18.36 9.30 8.77
CA PHE A 33 17.66 8.02 8.89
C PHE A 33 18.24 6.91 7.99
N THR A 34 18.83 7.24 6.84
CA THR A 34 19.50 6.25 5.98
C THR A 34 20.58 5.49 6.77
N PRO A 35 21.43 6.15 7.59
CA PRO A 35 22.33 5.47 8.51
C PRO A 35 21.65 4.58 9.55
N ILE A 36 20.48 4.94 10.08
CA ILE A 36 19.73 4.13 11.05
C ILE A 36 19.16 2.87 10.37
N MET A 37 18.54 3.01 9.19
CA MET A 37 18.04 1.85 8.43
C MET A 37 19.18 0.98 7.90
N ASP A 38 20.33 1.56 7.57
CA ASP A 38 21.53 0.83 7.18
C ASP A 38 22.22 0.15 8.39
N LEU A 39 22.04 0.66 9.61
CA LEU A 39 22.41 -0.02 10.86
C LEU A 39 21.49 -1.22 11.11
N ILE A 40 20.16 -1.07 10.94
CA ILE A 40 19.18 -2.17 11.06
C ILE A 40 19.53 -3.35 10.13
N LYS A 41 20.03 -3.06 8.92
CA LYS A 41 20.37 -4.09 7.92
C LYS A 41 21.68 -4.84 8.22
N LYS A 42 22.53 -4.35 9.12
CA LYS A 42 23.88 -4.90 9.36
C LYS A 42 23.98 -5.86 10.54
N ASP A 43 22.92 -6.00 11.33
CA ASP A 43 22.95 -6.74 12.58
C ASP A 43 22.41 -8.18 12.47
N THR A 44 22.78 -9.01 13.45
CA THR A 44 22.34 -10.40 13.56
C THR A 44 20.82 -10.48 13.82
N PRO A 45 20.14 -11.60 13.48
CA PRO A 45 18.69 -11.74 13.65
C PRO A 45 18.18 -11.43 15.07
N GLN A 46 18.97 -11.74 16.10
CA GLN A 46 18.63 -11.45 17.51
C GLN A 46 18.76 -9.96 17.86
N GLN A 47 19.74 -9.26 17.29
CA GLN A 47 19.89 -7.81 17.44
C GLN A 47 18.80 -7.06 16.67
N GLN A 48 18.39 -7.55 15.50
CA GLN A 48 17.22 -7.01 14.78
C GLN A 48 15.94 -7.14 15.61
N GLN A 49 15.71 -8.26 16.29
CA GLN A 49 14.55 -8.41 17.19
C GLN A 49 14.57 -7.43 18.37
N LEU A 50 15.71 -7.27 19.04
CA LEU A 50 15.82 -6.36 20.19
C LEU A 50 15.69 -4.89 19.76
N PHE A 51 16.36 -4.52 18.67
CA PHE A 51 16.28 -3.18 18.09
C PHE A 51 14.87 -2.86 17.62
N ASN A 52 14.17 -3.83 17.02
CA ASN A 52 12.76 -3.68 16.67
C ASN A 52 11.93 -3.42 17.92
N ALA A 53 12.04 -4.20 19.00
CA ALA A 53 11.20 -3.99 20.19
C ALA A 53 11.37 -2.61 20.84
N GLU A 54 12.60 -2.11 21.00
CA GLU A 54 12.88 -0.80 21.60
C GLU A 54 12.52 0.37 20.67
N VAL A 55 12.84 0.26 19.37
CA VAL A 55 12.48 1.28 18.38
C VAL A 55 10.98 1.32 18.17
N VAL A 56 10.32 0.17 18.14
CA VAL A 56 8.86 0.09 18.13
C VAL A 56 8.29 0.75 19.38
N ALA A 57 8.79 0.41 20.58
CA ALA A 57 8.33 1.03 21.82
C ALA A 57 8.53 2.55 21.82
N LEU A 58 9.67 3.04 21.32
CA LEU A 58 9.98 4.46 21.18
C LEU A 58 9.05 5.16 20.20
N LEU A 59 8.83 4.57 19.03
CA LEU A 59 7.96 5.13 18.00
C LEU A 59 6.51 5.12 18.44
N LEU A 60 6.08 4.09 19.16
CA LEU A 60 4.75 4.02 19.73
C LEU A 60 4.59 4.97 20.91
N HIS A 61 5.64 5.21 21.69
CA HIS A 61 5.68 6.27 22.70
C HIS A 61 5.59 7.65 22.04
N LEU A 62 6.29 7.87 20.92
CA LEU A 62 6.14 9.08 20.09
C LEU A 62 4.70 9.20 19.58
N ILE A 63 4.06 8.14 19.09
CA ILE A 63 2.64 8.16 18.69
C ILE A 63 1.70 8.43 19.87
N GLN A 64 2.01 7.91 21.05
CA GLN A 64 1.19 8.06 22.25
C GLN A 64 1.30 9.45 22.88
N ASN A 65 2.48 10.06 22.81
CA ASN A 65 2.78 11.35 23.44
C ASN A 65 2.90 12.50 22.43
N MET A 66 2.89 12.21 21.13
CA MET A 66 2.44 13.20 20.15
C MET A 66 1.02 13.53 20.54
N ALA A 67 0.85 14.69 21.18
CA ALA A 67 -0.46 15.29 21.28
C ALA A 67 -0.97 15.39 19.84
N TRP A 68 -1.95 14.57 19.49
CA TRP A 68 -2.56 14.59 18.17
C TRP A 68 -3.15 15.97 17.88
N ASP A 69 -3.42 16.74 18.94
CA ASP A 69 -3.81 18.14 18.94
C ASP A 69 -2.69 19.08 18.41
N LEU A 70 -1.41 18.74 18.57
CA LEU A 70 -0.29 19.50 17.97
C LEU A 70 -0.19 19.31 16.44
N LEU A 71 -0.96 18.39 15.86
CA LEU A 71 -0.95 18.10 14.42
C LEU A 71 -1.98 18.93 13.63
N THR A 72 -2.73 19.82 14.27
CA THR A 72 -3.66 20.70 13.56
C THR A 72 -2.94 21.89 12.93
N LYS A 73 -2.49 21.69 11.68
CA LYS A 73 -2.35 22.66 10.57
C LYS A 73 -0.97 23.16 10.10
N PRO A 74 0.10 23.33 10.89
CA PRO A 74 1.43 23.62 10.31
C PRO A 74 2.38 22.42 10.18
N PHE A 75 2.01 21.25 10.72
CA PHE A 75 2.93 20.10 10.86
C PHE A 75 2.55 18.84 10.06
N SER A 76 1.87 18.97 8.91
CA SER A 76 1.50 17.83 8.06
C SER A 76 2.69 16.92 7.74
N ASN A 77 3.88 17.50 7.53
CA ASN A 77 5.12 16.77 7.27
C ASN A 77 5.56 15.90 8.47
N VAL A 78 5.33 16.35 9.71
CA VAL A 78 5.66 15.58 10.92
C VAL A 78 4.72 14.38 11.05
N LYS A 79 3.42 14.61 10.83
CA LYS A 79 2.41 13.55 10.86
C LYS A 79 2.66 12.49 9.80
N GLU A 80 2.92 12.91 8.57
CA GLU A 80 3.25 12.02 7.46
C GLU A 80 4.51 11.21 7.76
N PHE A 81 5.56 11.85 8.26
CA PHE A 81 6.80 11.19 8.66
C PHE A 81 6.55 10.14 9.74
N ALA A 82 5.86 10.50 10.82
CA ALA A 82 5.52 9.59 11.90
C ALA A 82 4.74 8.37 11.40
N LEU A 83 3.67 8.59 10.63
CA LEU A 83 2.86 7.50 10.06
C LEU A 83 3.66 6.60 9.11
N ASN A 84 4.54 7.19 8.30
CA ASN A 84 5.42 6.41 7.43
C ASN A 84 6.37 5.51 8.24
N VAL A 85 6.96 6.04 9.30
CA VAL A 85 7.84 5.25 10.18
C VAL A 85 7.05 4.11 10.83
N VAL A 86 5.87 4.38 11.37
CA VAL A 86 4.99 3.38 11.98
C VAL A 86 4.63 2.29 10.99
N CYS A 87 4.17 2.68 9.80
CA CYS A 87 3.81 1.75 8.74
C CYS A 87 5.00 0.84 8.37
N ASN A 88 6.20 1.40 8.21
CA ASN A 88 7.39 0.63 7.86
C ASN A 88 7.82 -0.31 9.00
N VAL A 89 7.72 0.13 10.25
CA VAL A 89 8.00 -0.71 11.40
C VAL A 89 7.04 -1.89 11.44
N ILE A 90 5.72 -1.64 11.43
CA ILE A 90 4.72 -2.71 11.45
C ILE A 90 4.89 -3.68 10.27
N GLN A 91 5.24 -3.18 9.09
CA GLN A 91 5.45 -4.03 7.91
C GLN A 91 6.58 -5.06 8.11
N ASN A 92 7.63 -4.71 8.85
CA ASN A 92 8.79 -5.56 9.08
C ASN A 92 8.67 -6.44 10.34
N LEU A 93 7.59 -6.29 11.13
CA LEU A 93 7.34 -7.15 12.27
C LEU A 93 6.70 -8.47 11.85
N VAL A 94 7.12 -9.55 12.50
CA VAL A 94 6.41 -10.84 12.45
C VAL A 94 5.08 -10.76 13.21
N LEU A 95 4.14 -11.65 12.89
CA LEU A 95 2.80 -11.61 13.46
C LEU A 95 2.79 -11.71 15.00
N SER A 96 3.65 -12.56 15.58
CA SER A 96 3.76 -12.73 17.04
C SER A 96 4.05 -11.43 17.78
N ASP A 97 4.76 -10.50 17.12
CA ASP A 97 5.19 -9.24 17.72
C ASP A 97 4.11 -8.17 17.54
N ARG A 98 3.37 -8.20 16.43
CA ARG A 98 2.29 -7.23 16.14
C ARG A 98 1.19 -7.24 17.18
N ARG A 99 0.86 -8.41 17.76
CA ARG A 99 -0.26 -8.54 18.72
C ARG A 99 -0.01 -7.77 20.01
N PRO A 100 1.09 -8.00 20.77
CA PRO A 100 1.39 -7.21 21.96
C PRO A 100 1.45 -5.71 21.68
N ILE A 101 1.95 -5.33 20.51
CA ILE A 101 2.03 -3.94 20.07
C ILE A 101 0.64 -3.33 19.89
N GLU A 102 -0.25 -4.00 19.16
CA GLU A 102 -1.61 -3.51 18.97
C GLU A 102 -2.38 -3.45 20.28
N GLU A 103 -2.27 -4.47 21.14
CA GLU A 103 -2.94 -4.51 22.44
C GLU A 103 -2.50 -3.36 23.36
N LYS A 104 -1.20 -3.06 23.36
CA LYS A 104 -0.63 -1.99 24.19
C LYS A 104 -0.91 -0.59 23.64
N HIS A 105 -0.97 -0.43 22.32
CA HIS A 105 -0.90 0.90 21.69
C HIS A 105 -2.14 1.29 20.87
N GLN A 106 -3.05 0.35 20.62
CA GLN A 106 -4.32 0.53 19.91
C GLN A 106 -4.13 1.27 18.58
N ILE A 107 -3.18 0.80 17.75
CA ILE A 107 -2.78 1.51 16.53
C ILE A 107 -3.94 1.55 15.55
N MET A 108 -4.72 0.47 15.42
CA MET A 108 -5.86 0.45 14.51
C MET A 108 -6.88 1.54 14.84
N SER A 109 -7.25 1.66 16.12
CA SER A 109 -8.19 2.69 16.59
C SER A 109 -7.70 4.10 16.22
N LYS A 110 -6.41 4.38 16.46
CA LYS A 110 -5.79 5.66 16.10
C LYS A 110 -5.76 5.92 14.60
N MET A 111 -5.52 4.90 13.77
CA MET A 111 -5.58 5.06 12.32
C MET A 111 -7.01 5.36 11.84
N ILE A 112 -8.02 4.77 12.49
CA ILE A 112 -9.43 5.11 12.23
C ILE A 112 -9.72 6.57 12.62
N ASP A 113 -9.19 7.05 13.75
CA ASP A 113 -9.30 8.46 14.16
C ASP A 113 -8.66 9.43 13.16
N VAL A 114 -7.51 9.07 12.59
CA VAL A 114 -6.92 9.86 11.50
C VAL A 114 -7.86 9.91 10.29
N LEU A 115 -8.47 8.77 9.92
CA LEU A 115 -9.41 8.72 8.81
C LEU A 115 -10.73 9.44 9.07
N ARG A 116 -11.19 9.57 10.33
CA ARG A 116 -12.34 10.43 10.67
C ARG A 116 -12.10 11.90 10.26
N ASN A 117 -10.85 12.33 10.22
CA ASN A 117 -10.43 13.67 9.84
C ASN A 117 -9.99 13.79 8.36
N TYR A 118 -10.29 12.81 7.51
CA TYR A 118 -9.78 12.75 6.11
C TYR A 118 -9.90 14.06 5.30
N LYS A 119 -10.90 14.91 5.57
CA LYS A 119 -11.10 16.19 4.87
C LYS A 119 -10.03 17.23 5.18
N SER A 120 -9.40 17.15 6.35
CA SER A 120 -8.32 18.04 6.77
C SER A 120 -6.94 17.42 6.62
N GLU A 121 -6.86 16.14 6.27
CA GLU A 121 -5.60 15.42 6.08
C GLU A 121 -5.14 15.48 4.61
N THR A 122 -3.86 15.18 4.39
CA THR A 122 -3.33 15.00 3.03
C THR A 122 -3.64 13.61 2.49
N CYS A 123 -3.49 13.44 1.17
CA CYS A 123 -3.64 12.14 0.50
C CYS A 123 -2.68 11.09 1.09
N GLU A 124 -1.45 11.51 1.42
CA GLU A 124 -0.38 10.68 1.95
C GLU A 124 -0.69 10.18 3.36
N ILE A 125 -1.22 11.05 4.22
CA ILE A 125 -1.61 10.70 5.58
C ILE A 125 -2.75 9.68 5.56
N CYS A 126 -3.78 9.89 4.74
CA CYS A 126 -4.86 8.93 4.52
C CYS A 126 -4.31 7.60 4.00
N ASN A 127 -3.42 7.64 3.00
CA ASN A 127 -2.79 6.48 2.39
C ASN A 127 -1.96 5.66 3.41
N MET A 128 -1.14 6.31 4.24
CA MET A 128 -0.33 5.61 5.25
C MET A 128 -1.20 5.02 6.36
N SER A 129 -2.29 5.70 6.74
CA SER A 129 -3.25 5.19 7.73
C SER A 129 -3.95 3.93 7.22
N ILE A 130 -4.46 3.95 5.99
CA ILE A 130 -5.08 2.80 5.32
C ILE A 130 -4.07 1.65 5.15
N ARG A 131 -2.84 1.96 4.71
CA ARG A 131 -1.79 0.94 4.56
C ARG A 131 -1.45 0.27 5.89
N THR A 132 -1.36 1.06 6.98
CA THR A 132 -1.10 0.53 8.32
C THR A 132 -2.25 -0.37 8.79
N LEU A 133 -3.51 0.03 8.55
CA LEU A 133 -4.68 -0.80 8.84
C LEU A 133 -4.67 -2.14 8.10
N ILE A 134 -4.28 -2.15 6.81
CA ILE A 134 -4.14 -3.40 6.03
C ILE A 134 -3.12 -4.34 6.68
N LEU A 135 -2.00 -3.82 7.18
CA LEU A 135 -0.96 -4.65 7.81
C LEU A 135 -1.46 -5.38 9.07
N PHE A 136 -2.43 -4.82 9.79
CA PHE A 136 -3.10 -5.52 10.89
C PHE A 136 -4.21 -6.43 10.39
N LEU A 137 -5.11 -5.90 9.56
CA LEU A 137 -6.34 -6.59 9.12
C LEU A 137 -6.09 -7.69 8.07
N TYR A 138 -4.85 -7.86 7.61
CA TYR A 138 -4.47 -9.02 6.81
C TYR A 138 -4.70 -10.32 7.58
N PHE A 139 -4.48 -10.31 8.89
CA PHE A 139 -4.67 -11.45 9.78
C PHE A 139 -6.07 -11.47 10.37
N ASN A 140 -6.72 -12.63 10.29
CA ASN A 140 -8.11 -12.82 10.73
C ASN A 140 -8.29 -12.52 12.22
N GLU A 141 -7.26 -12.71 13.04
CA GLU A 141 -7.30 -12.40 14.46
C GLU A 141 -7.63 -10.92 14.73
N PHE A 142 -6.94 -9.98 14.08
CA PHE A 142 -7.23 -8.55 14.25
C PHE A 142 -8.59 -8.18 13.67
N LYS A 143 -8.99 -8.80 12.55
CA LYS A 143 -10.32 -8.60 11.98
C LYS A 143 -11.43 -8.98 12.97
N SER A 144 -11.26 -10.06 13.73
CA SER A 144 -12.23 -10.49 14.74
C SER A 144 -12.34 -9.57 15.96
N LYS A 145 -11.34 -8.69 16.18
CA LYS A 145 -11.35 -7.69 17.26
C LYS A 145 -12.14 -6.43 16.88
N LEU A 146 -12.42 -6.18 15.61
CA LEU A 146 -13.27 -5.07 15.20
C LEU A 146 -14.74 -5.40 15.46
N SER A 147 -15.45 -4.50 16.14
CA SER A 147 -16.90 -4.61 16.19
C SER A 147 -17.49 -4.43 14.79
N GLN A 148 -18.69 -4.96 14.53
CA GLN A 148 -19.39 -4.75 13.26
C GLN A 148 -19.53 -3.25 12.93
N LYS A 149 -19.79 -2.42 13.95
CA LYS A 149 -19.91 -0.97 13.80
C LYS A 149 -18.58 -0.34 13.36
N ASP A 150 -17.46 -0.73 13.98
CA ASP A 150 -16.14 -0.19 13.62
C ASP A 150 -15.73 -0.63 12.21
N LEU A 151 -16.09 -1.85 11.81
CA LEU A 151 -15.87 -2.37 10.46
C LEU A 151 -16.66 -1.55 9.43
N GLU A 152 -17.95 -1.31 9.67
CA GLU A 152 -18.80 -0.49 8.81
C GLU A 152 -18.30 0.94 8.71
N GLU A 153 -17.92 1.55 9.84
CA GLU A 153 -17.34 2.88 9.88
C GLU A 153 -16.03 2.95 9.07
N LEU A 154 -15.12 2.00 9.26
CA LEU A 154 -13.87 1.95 8.53
C LEU A 154 -14.08 1.84 7.01
N LEU A 155 -15.03 1.03 6.55
CA LEU A 155 -15.39 0.93 5.14
C LEU A 155 -15.89 2.26 4.57
N VAL A 156 -16.79 2.94 5.30
CA VAL A 156 -17.34 4.25 4.91
C VAL A 156 -16.25 5.32 4.88
N LEU A 157 -15.39 5.38 5.91
CA LEU A 157 -14.28 6.33 5.97
C LEU A 157 -13.27 6.09 4.84
N THR A 158 -12.97 4.84 4.52
CA THR A 158 -12.07 4.47 3.41
C THR A 158 -12.63 4.95 2.07
N ALA A 159 -13.92 4.71 1.81
CA ALA A 159 -14.59 5.15 0.58
C ALA A 159 -14.64 6.69 0.47
N LYS A 160 -15.01 7.38 1.57
CA LYS A 160 -15.09 8.84 1.60
C LYS A 160 -13.72 9.52 1.47
N SER A 161 -12.69 8.96 2.09
CA SER A 161 -11.30 9.44 1.94
C SER A 161 -10.85 9.33 0.48
N LEU A 162 -11.11 8.20 -0.17
CA LEU A 162 -10.83 8.04 -1.60
C LEU A 162 -11.52 9.11 -2.45
N GLN A 163 -12.82 9.30 -2.28
CA GLN A 163 -13.58 10.24 -3.11
C GLN A 163 -13.22 11.70 -2.85
N HIS A 164 -12.74 12.02 -1.65
CA HIS A 164 -12.28 13.36 -1.32
C HIS A 164 -10.97 13.70 -2.03
N HIS A 165 -9.99 12.78 -1.97
CA HIS A 165 -8.69 13.00 -2.61
C HIS A 165 -8.69 12.66 -4.11
N ILE A 166 -9.65 11.85 -4.55
CA ILE A 166 -9.80 11.37 -5.92
C ILE A 166 -11.28 11.48 -6.30
N PRO A 167 -11.79 12.71 -6.53
CA PRO A 167 -13.18 12.92 -6.88
C PRO A 167 -13.52 12.25 -8.21
N ILE A 168 -14.82 11.99 -8.43
CA ILE A 168 -15.28 11.40 -9.70
C ILE A 168 -14.93 12.26 -10.92
N SER A 169 -14.70 13.56 -10.75
CA SER A 169 -14.29 14.47 -11.82
C SER A 169 -12.81 14.31 -12.23
N THR A 170 -12.01 13.55 -11.47
CA THR A 170 -10.60 13.31 -11.78
C THR A 170 -10.43 12.66 -13.15
N THR A 171 -9.48 13.18 -13.92
CA THR A 171 -9.15 12.74 -15.29
C THR A 171 -7.77 12.11 -15.40
N THR A 172 -6.88 12.36 -14.44
CA THR A 172 -5.54 11.75 -14.33
C THR A 172 -5.22 11.54 -12.86
N LEU A 173 -4.44 10.51 -12.54
CA LEU A 173 -4.02 10.21 -11.17
C LEU A 173 -2.53 10.52 -11.00
N ASP A 174 -2.21 11.30 -9.98
CA ASP A 174 -0.81 11.45 -9.55
C ASP A 174 -0.32 10.20 -8.77
N ASP A 175 0.96 10.18 -8.41
CA ASP A 175 1.57 9.03 -7.71
C ASP A 175 0.97 8.79 -6.32
N HIS A 176 0.59 9.85 -5.62
CA HIS A 176 0.02 9.77 -4.28
C HIS A 176 -1.40 9.22 -4.32
N GLN A 177 -2.23 9.73 -5.24
CA GLN A 177 -3.56 9.22 -5.54
C GLN A 177 -3.52 7.76 -6.02
N CYS A 178 -2.55 7.38 -6.85
CA CYS A 178 -2.34 5.98 -7.25
C CYS A 178 -2.05 5.09 -6.03
N SER A 179 -1.20 5.56 -5.10
CA SER A 179 -0.90 4.80 -3.88
C SER A 179 -2.13 4.66 -2.98
N LEU A 180 -2.86 5.76 -2.76
CA LEU A 180 -4.09 5.77 -1.97
C LEU A 180 -5.11 4.79 -2.56
N MET A 181 -5.37 4.89 -3.87
CA MET A 181 -6.29 4.00 -4.59
C MET A 181 -5.91 2.53 -4.44
N ARG A 182 -4.63 2.20 -4.57
CA ARG A 182 -4.14 0.82 -4.42
C ARG A 182 -4.41 0.25 -3.04
N HIS A 183 -4.05 0.97 -1.97
CA HIS A 183 -4.23 0.45 -0.61
C HIS A 183 -5.70 0.44 -0.21
N ALA A 184 -6.45 1.50 -0.51
CA ALA A 184 -7.86 1.56 -0.17
C ALA A 184 -8.67 0.47 -0.89
N SER A 185 -8.43 0.24 -2.19
CA SER A 185 -9.07 -0.86 -2.92
C SER A 185 -8.72 -2.24 -2.33
N ALA A 186 -7.46 -2.46 -1.94
CA ALA A 186 -7.05 -3.67 -1.24
C ALA A 186 -7.78 -3.85 0.11
N LEU A 187 -7.87 -2.80 0.92
CA LEU A 187 -8.59 -2.82 2.20
C LEU A 187 -10.08 -3.13 2.01
N LEU A 188 -10.74 -2.43 1.08
CA LEU A 188 -12.15 -2.65 0.76
C LEU A 188 -12.39 -4.10 0.30
N SER A 189 -11.52 -4.63 -0.57
CA SER A 189 -11.61 -6.01 -1.06
C SER A 189 -11.48 -7.04 0.06
N LYS A 190 -10.62 -6.79 1.05
CA LYS A 190 -10.41 -7.70 2.19
C LYS A 190 -11.56 -7.67 3.19
N LEU A 191 -12.18 -6.51 3.37
CA LEU A 191 -13.20 -6.29 4.39
C LEU A 191 -14.62 -6.55 3.89
N CYS A 192 -14.92 -6.30 2.62
CA CYS A 192 -16.24 -6.56 2.03
C CYS A 192 -16.44 -8.06 1.75
N ASN A 193 -17.01 -8.78 2.72
CA ASN A 193 -17.27 -10.22 2.65
C ASN A 193 -18.76 -10.58 2.74
N SER A 194 -19.64 -9.59 2.63
CA SER A 194 -21.09 -9.76 2.61
C SER A 194 -21.74 -8.72 1.69
N GLU A 195 -22.96 -9.02 1.26
CA GLU A 195 -23.78 -8.09 0.49
C GLU A 195 -24.08 -6.80 1.25
N SER A 196 -24.37 -6.89 2.55
CA SER A 196 -24.63 -5.72 3.39
C SER A 196 -23.47 -4.73 3.41
N LEU A 197 -22.23 -5.22 3.51
CA LEU A 197 -21.03 -4.40 3.52
C LEU A 197 -20.72 -3.81 2.14
N VAL A 198 -20.93 -4.56 1.06
CA VAL A 198 -20.79 -4.02 -0.31
C VAL A 198 -21.81 -2.91 -0.56
N ASN A 199 -23.07 -3.13 -0.23
CA ASN A 199 -24.13 -2.12 -0.37
C ASN A 199 -23.83 -0.88 0.47
N LEU A 200 -23.27 -1.03 1.67
CA LEU A 200 -22.81 0.09 2.49
C LEU A 200 -21.76 0.95 1.77
N VAL A 201 -20.75 0.34 1.15
CA VAL A 201 -19.72 1.06 0.39
C VAL A 201 -20.33 1.74 -0.85
N MET A 202 -21.21 1.05 -1.58
CA MET A 202 -21.86 1.61 -2.78
C MET A 202 -22.73 2.81 -2.44
N ASN A 203 -23.54 2.72 -1.38
CA ASN A 203 -24.40 3.81 -0.93
C ASN A 203 -23.62 5.04 -0.42
N ASN A 204 -22.36 4.83 0.01
CA ASN A 204 -21.44 5.90 0.40
C ASN A 204 -20.45 6.27 -0.72
N THR A 205 -20.70 5.85 -1.96
CA THR A 205 -19.89 6.21 -3.12
C THR A 205 -20.73 6.89 -4.20
N PRO A 206 -20.47 8.16 -4.54
CA PRO A 206 -21.11 8.80 -5.68
C PRO A 206 -20.93 7.97 -6.95
N GLN A 207 -22.04 7.63 -7.60
CA GLN A 207 -22.10 6.71 -8.75
C GLN A 207 -21.72 5.25 -8.45
N GLY A 208 -21.64 4.86 -7.18
CA GLY A 208 -21.44 3.48 -6.73
C GLY A 208 -20.26 2.80 -7.41
N ILE A 209 -20.53 1.69 -8.09
CA ILE A 209 -19.53 0.87 -8.78
C ILE A 209 -18.86 1.59 -9.97
N ILE A 210 -19.58 2.52 -10.61
CA ILE A 210 -19.08 3.26 -11.78
C ILE A 210 -17.86 4.11 -11.41
N TYR A 211 -17.81 4.63 -10.18
CA TYR A 211 -16.63 5.31 -9.66
C TYR A 211 -15.39 4.43 -9.74
N TYR A 212 -15.46 3.19 -9.23
CA TYR A 212 -14.32 2.27 -9.22
C TYR A 212 -13.90 1.84 -10.63
N MET A 213 -14.85 1.64 -11.55
CA MET A 213 -14.55 1.36 -12.96
C MET A 213 -13.86 2.53 -13.65
N LYS A 214 -14.33 3.76 -13.42
CA LYS A 214 -13.66 4.95 -13.93
C LYS A 214 -12.23 5.04 -13.40
N MET A 215 -12.05 4.86 -12.10
CA MET A 215 -10.72 4.87 -11.48
C MET A 215 -9.80 3.78 -12.03
N PHE A 216 -10.35 2.60 -12.35
CA PHE A 216 -9.62 1.53 -13.02
C PHE A 216 -9.10 1.95 -14.40
N LEU A 217 -9.94 2.61 -15.20
CA LEU A 217 -9.59 3.05 -16.56
C LEU A 217 -8.52 4.15 -16.56
N LEU A 218 -8.42 4.93 -15.48
CA LEU A 218 -7.40 5.97 -15.30
C LEU A 218 -6.09 5.45 -14.68
N SER A 219 -6.13 4.25 -14.09
CA SER A 219 -5.05 3.73 -13.25
C SER A 219 -3.94 3.04 -14.05
N PRO A 220 -2.68 3.10 -13.57
CA PRO A 220 -1.62 2.25 -14.11
C PRO A 220 -1.86 0.77 -13.76
N VAL A 221 -1.24 -0.14 -14.53
CA VAL A 221 -1.40 -1.61 -14.42
C VAL A 221 -1.31 -2.14 -12.98
N ARG A 222 -0.39 -1.60 -12.17
CA ARG A 222 -0.20 -2.01 -10.77
C ARG A 222 -1.44 -1.76 -9.89
N VAL A 223 -2.19 -0.68 -10.15
CA VAL A 223 -3.40 -0.33 -9.39
C VAL A 223 -4.62 -1.01 -10.00
N GLN A 224 -4.62 -1.22 -11.32
CA GLN A 224 -5.64 -2.00 -12.02
C GLN A 224 -5.81 -3.40 -11.44
N ALA A 225 -4.72 -4.10 -11.09
CA ALA A 225 -4.80 -5.43 -10.50
C ALA A 225 -5.61 -5.46 -9.19
N ASN A 226 -5.40 -4.48 -8.30
CA ASN A 226 -6.16 -4.34 -7.05
C ASN A 226 -7.62 -3.98 -7.33
N LEU A 227 -7.86 -3.02 -8.23
CA LEU A 227 -9.21 -2.59 -8.58
C LEU A 227 -10.04 -3.69 -9.23
N VAL A 228 -9.45 -4.54 -10.09
CA VAL A 228 -10.15 -5.71 -10.66
C VAL A 228 -10.62 -6.62 -9.54
N ASN A 229 -9.76 -6.92 -8.56
CA ASN A 229 -10.14 -7.76 -7.43
C ASN A 229 -11.28 -7.12 -6.62
N THR A 230 -11.18 -5.83 -6.28
CA THR A 230 -12.21 -5.10 -5.54
C THR A 230 -13.55 -5.07 -6.29
N ILE A 231 -13.56 -4.73 -7.57
CA ILE A 231 -14.77 -4.71 -8.41
C ILE A 231 -15.38 -6.11 -8.52
N SER A 232 -14.56 -7.15 -8.63
CA SER A 232 -15.03 -8.53 -8.69
C SER A 232 -15.71 -8.97 -7.40
N ILE A 233 -15.17 -8.58 -6.24
CA ILE A 233 -15.80 -8.82 -4.93
C ILE A 233 -17.13 -8.08 -4.84
N PHE A 234 -17.19 -6.83 -5.32
CA PHE A 234 -18.45 -6.09 -5.36
C PHE A 234 -19.50 -6.81 -6.21
N PHE A 235 -19.15 -7.30 -7.40
CA PHE A 235 -20.05 -8.13 -8.21
C PHE A 235 -20.37 -9.50 -7.59
N ALA A 236 -19.45 -10.08 -6.83
CA ALA A 236 -19.69 -11.36 -6.17
C ALA A 236 -20.72 -11.25 -5.05
N PHE A 237 -20.90 -10.07 -4.44
CA PHE A 237 -21.82 -9.85 -3.32
C PHE A 237 -22.95 -8.86 -3.63
N SER A 238 -23.18 -8.49 -4.88
CA SER A 238 -24.28 -7.59 -5.26
C SER A 238 -24.85 -7.91 -6.64
N GLU A 239 -26.02 -7.38 -6.94
CA GLU A 239 -26.67 -7.47 -8.25
C GLU A 239 -26.20 -6.41 -9.26
N LEU A 240 -25.11 -5.68 -8.95
CA LEU A 240 -24.61 -4.56 -9.76
C LEU A 240 -24.20 -4.97 -11.19
N CYS A 241 -23.83 -6.24 -11.41
CA CYS A 241 -23.47 -6.73 -12.74
C CYS A 241 -24.67 -7.10 -13.63
N THR A 242 -25.89 -7.10 -13.07
CA THR A 242 -27.14 -7.31 -13.79
C THR A 242 -28.03 -6.07 -13.83
N ASP A 243 -27.68 -5.02 -13.08
CA ASP A 243 -28.38 -3.73 -13.07
C ASP A 243 -28.26 -3.03 -14.45
N PRO A 244 -29.37 -2.82 -15.18
CA PRO A 244 -29.38 -2.13 -16.47
C PRO A 244 -28.73 -0.75 -16.45
N THR A 245 -28.83 -0.04 -15.32
CA THR A 245 -28.26 1.31 -15.16
C THR A 245 -26.74 1.30 -15.05
N VAL A 246 -26.14 0.18 -14.64
CA VAL A 246 -24.69 -0.03 -14.58
C VAL A 246 -24.17 -0.58 -15.90
N VAL A 247 -24.77 -1.65 -16.41
CA VAL A 247 -24.25 -2.39 -17.58
C VAL A 247 -24.31 -1.58 -18.89
N ALA A 248 -25.22 -0.60 -18.97
CA ALA A 248 -25.33 0.29 -20.12
C ALA A 248 -24.30 1.44 -20.13
N THR A 249 -23.53 1.61 -19.05
CA THR A 249 -22.57 2.72 -18.94
C THR A 249 -21.33 2.51 -19.82
N PRO A 250 -20.74 3.58 -20.38
CA PRO A 250 -19.47 3.48 -21.11
C PRO A 250 -18.33 2.91 -20.27
N GLU A 251 -18.27 3.22 -18.97
CA GLU A 251 -17.28 2.74 -18.02
C GLU A 251 -17.37 1.22 -17.86
N TYR A 252 -18.58 0.68 -17.66
CA TYR A 252 -18.79 -0.77 -17.58
C TYR A 252 -18.35 -1.47 -18.86
N LEU A 253 -18.81 -1.01 -20.02
CA LEU A 253 -18.48 -1.63 -21.30
C LEU A 253 -16.96 -1.65 -21.57
N LYS A 254 -16.27 -0.55 -21.27
CA LYS A 254 -14.80 -0.45 -21.38
C LYS A 254 -14.10 -1.38 -20.39
N TYR A 255 -14.54 -1.39 -19.14
CA TYR A 255 -14.00 -2.26 -18.10
C TYR A 255 -14.17 -3.74 -18.48
N PHE A 256 -15.39 -4.14 -18.85
CA PHE A 256 -15.72 -5.51 -19.21
C PHE A 256 -14.95 -5.98 -20.45
N GLY A 257 -14.87 -5.14 -21.49
CA GLY A 257 -14.06 -5.42 -22.67
C GLY A 257 -12.57 -5.61 -22.34
N PHE A 258 -12.03 -4.77 -21.45
CA PHE A 258 -10.65 -4.91 -20.97
C PHE A 258 -10.43 -6.23 -20.24
N ILE A 259 -11.23 -6.56 -19.23
CA ILE A 259 -11.00 -7.77 -18.42
C ILE A 259 -11.22 -9.04 -19.25
N THR A 260 -12.15 -9.03 -20.20
CA THR A 260 -12.36 -10.17 -21.11
C THR A 260 -11.13 -10.41 -21.98
N LYS A 261 -10.54 -9.34 -22.51
CA LYS A 261 -9.31 -9.40 -23.29
C LYS A 261 -8.12 -9.89 -22.45
N GLU A 262 -7.90 -9.30 -21.27
CA GLU A 262 -6.76 -9.65 -20.41
C GLU A 262 -6.90 -11.02 -19.74
N ALA A 263 -8.12 -11.54 -19.56
CA ALA A 263 -8.36 -12.91 -19.09
C ALA A 263 -7.83 -13.97 -20.07
N GLN A 264 -7.66 -13.62 -21.34
CA GLN A 264 -7.03 -14.45 -22.38
C GLN A 264 -5.58 -14.04 -22.65
N GLY A 265 -5.11 -12.95 -22.03
CA GLY A 265 -3.79 -12.38 -22.24
C GLY A 265 -2.68 -13.13 -21.51
N LEU A 266 -1.43 -12.75 -21.81
CA LEU A 266 -0.23 -13.32 -21.20
C LEU A 266 0.31 -12.50 -20.02
N ASN A 267 -0.38 -11.42 -19.60
CA ASN A 267 0.08 -10.57 -18.50
C ASN A 267 -0.16 -11.28 -17.16
N PRO A 268 0.88 -11.82 -16.49
CA PRO A 268 0.70 -12.62 -15.29
C PRO A 268 0.14 -11.81 -14.10
N HIS A 269 0.26 -10.48 -14.14
CA HIS A 269 -0.22 -9.62 -13.05
C HIS A 269 -1.73 -9.32 -13.11
N LEU A 270 -2.33 -9.43 -14.29
CA LEU A 270 -3.75 -9.15 -14.51
C LEU A 270 -4.54 -10.40 -14.84
N ASN A 271 -3.93 -11.36 -15.54
CA ASN A 271 -4.64 -12.48 -16.13
C ASN A 271 -5.50 -13.25 -15.11
N GLN A 272 -4.94 -13.64 -13.97
CA GLN A 272 -5.66 -14.40 -12.95
C GLN A 272 -6.84 -13.60 -12.34
N ASN A 273 -6.62 -12.32 -12.01
CA ASN A 273 -7.67 -11.47 -11.46
C ASN A 273 -8.77 -11.19 -12.50
N CYS A 274 -8.41 -10.98 -13.76
CA CYS A 274 -9.35 -10.78 -14.86
C CYS A 274 -10.16 -12.06 -15.16
N GLN A 275 -9.53 -13.24 -15.11
CA GLN A 275 -10.24 -14.52 -15.23
C GLN A 275 -11.27 -14.71 -14.10
N ALA A 276 -10.87 -14.42 -12.86
CA ALA A 276 -11.79 -14.46 -11.71
C ALA A 276 -12.96 -13.47 -11.90
N ALA A 277 -12.67 -12.24 -12.34
CA ALA A 277 -13.69 -11.22 -12.61
C ALA A 277 -14.71 -11.68 -13.67
N VAL A 278 -14.21 -12.18 -14.81
CA VAL A 278 -15.05 -12.69 -15.91
C VAL A 278 -15.90 -13.87 -15.43
N MET A 279 -15.33 -14.78 -14.63
CA MET A 279 -16.06 -15.93 -14.07
C MET A 279 -17.20 -15.48 -13.16
N VAL A 280 -16.96 -14.50 -12.28
CA VAL A 280 -17.96 -13.96 -11.35
C VAL A 280 -19.11 -13.32 -12.11
N ILE A 281 -18.80 -12.45 -13.08
CA ILE A 281 -19.81 -11.77 -13.90
C ILE A 281 -20.62 -12.82 -14.69
N SER A 282 -19.94 -13.76 -15.33
CA SER A 282 -20.62 -14.80 -16.13
C SER A 282 -21.54 -15.67 -15.27
N LYS A 283 -21.11 -16.04 -14.05
CA LYS A 283 -21.95 -16.77 -13.10
C LYS A 283 -23.19 -15.95 -12.73
N ARG A 284 -23.03 -14.67 -12.40
CA ARG A 284 -24.13 -13.78 -12.04
C ARG A 284 -25.11 -13.52 -13.18
N MET A 285 -24.63 -13.54 -14.43
CA MET A 285 -25.48 -13.45 -15.62
C MET A 285 -26.14 -14.78 -16.02
N GLY A 286 -25.97 -15.85 -15.24
CA GLY A 286 -26.57 -17.15 -15.54
C GLY A 286 -25.96 -17.86 -16.75
N LEU A 287 -24.76 -17.48 -17.18
CA LEU A 287 -24.06 -18.10 -18.32
C LEU A 287 -23.38 -19.42 -17.95
N TYR A 288 -23.22 -19.71 -16.65
CA TYR A 288 -22.70 -20.96 -16.12
C TYR A 288 -23.72 -21.60 -15.19
N GLY A 289 -23.81 -22.94 -15.21
CA GLY A 289 -24.58 -23.71 -14.22
C GLY A 289 -24.06 -23.48 -12.80
N ASP A 290 -24.94 -23.64 -11.82
CA ASP A 290 -24.78 -23.14 -10.44
C ASP A 290 -23.59 -23.73 -9.63
N ASP A 291 -22.89 -24.73 -10.17
CA ASP A 291 -22.20 -25.75 -9.37
C ASP A 291 -20.73 -25.47 -9.01
N ARG A 292 -20.26 -24.21 -9.06
CA ARG A 292 -18.90 -23.87 -8.59
C ARG A 292 -18.87 -22.59 -7.76
N ARG A 293 -18.32 -22.67 -6.54
CA ARG A 293 -17.89 -21.50 -5.77
C ARG A 293 -16.66 -20.92 -6.45
N VAL A 294 -16.70 -19.66 -6.84
CA VAL A 294 -15.50 -18.97 -7.34
C VAL A 294 -14.62 -18.69 -6.13
N ASN A 295 -13.55 -19.45 -5.96
CA ASN A 295 -12.53 -19.12 -4.96
C ASN A 295 -11.66 -18.01 -5.55
N PHE A 296 -11.88 -16.77 -5.12
CA PHE A 296 -10.87 -15.74 -5.28
C PHE A 296 -9.70 -16.20 -4.42
N GLY A 297 -8.59 -16.64 -5.03
CA GLY A 297 -7.47 -17.30 -4.36
C GLY A 297 -6.85 -16.47 -3.23
N PHE A 298 -7.55 -16.41 -2.10
CA PHE A 298 -7.21 -15.73 -0.86
C PHE A 298 -6.74 -16.73 0.19
N GLU A 299 -6.47 -17.98 -0.21
CA GLU A 299 -5.83 -18.96 0.64
C GLU A 299 -4.46 -18.40 1.04
N SER A 300 -4.47 -17.84 2.24
CA SER A 300 -3.31 -17.47 3.01
C SER A 300 -2.54 -18.75 3.29
N GLU A 301 -1.61 -19.11 2.41
CA GLU A 301 -0.41 -19.72 2.92
C GLU A 301 0.18 -18.71 3.90
N ASP A 302 0.16 -19.08 5.18
CA ASP A 302 0.54 -18.29 6.35
C ASP A 302 2.07 -18.09 6.40
N ASN A 303 2.67 -17.78 5.25
CA ASN A 303 4.05 -17.37 5.10
C ASN A 303 4.04 -15.85 5.15
N GLY A 304 4.16 -15.29 6.36
CA GLY A 304 4.34 -13.86 6.63
C GLY A 304 5.62 -13.23 6.03
N ALA A 305 6.10 -13.74 4.89
CA ALA A 305 7.26 -13.27 4.14
C ALA A 305 6.88 -12.41 2.91
N ASP A 306 5.63 -12.43 2.42
CA ASP A 306 5.33 -11.91 1.08
C ASP A 306 4.86 -10.44 0.99
N PHE A 307 5.20 -9.61 1.98
CA PHE A 307 5.40 -8.17 1.75
C PHE A 307 6.88 -7.78 1.56
N ALA A 308 7.78 -8.78 1.56
CA ALA A 308 9.16 -8.68 1.11
C ALA A 308 9.34 -9.49 -0.19
N GLY A 309 9.04 -8.89 -1.34
CA GLY A 309 9.53 -9.35 -2.65
C GLY A 309 9.14 -10.77 -3.09
N PHE A 310 8.03 -10.88 -3.82
CA PHE A 310 7.61 -12.04 -4.62
C PHE A 310 8.78 -12.78 -5.32
N ASN A 311 9.11 -13.98 -4.85
CA ASN A 311 10.01 -14.94 -5.51
C ASN A 311 9.40 -16.36 -5.59
N GLY A 312 8.24 -16.50 -6.24
CA GLY A 312 7.84 -17.80 -6.81
C GLY A 312 8.74 -18.17 -8.00
N PRO A 313 8.74 -19.44 -8.49
CA PRO A 313 9.51 -19.84 -9.66
C PRO A 313 8.94 -19.17 -10.93
N GLN A 314 9.39 -17.94 -11.15
CA GLN A 314 9.11 -17.15 -12.33
C GLN A 314 9.77 -17.83 -13.53
N GLN A 315 8.99 -18.14 -14.57
CA GLN A 315 9.58 -18.17 -15.90
C GLN A 315 10.20 -16.80 -16.11
N LYS A 316 11.54 -16.71 -16.05
CA LYS A 316 12.28 -15.44 -16.05
C LYS A 316 11.74 -14.55 -17.17
N PRO A 317 10.97 -13.49 -16.88
CA PRO A 317 10.67 -12.51 -17.90
C PRO A 317 12.02 -12.04 -18.44
N LYS A 318 12.14 -11.88 -19.76
CA LYS A 318 13.33 -11.23 -20.35
C LYS A 318 13.38 -9.81 -19.77
N ILE A 319 14.10 -9.65 -18.66
CA ILE A 319 14.34 -8.36 -18.04
C ILE A 319 15.10 -7.56 -19.09
N ILE A 320 14.44 -6.54 -19.65
CA ILE A 320 15.09 -5.61 -20.55
C ILE A 320 15.91 -4.68 -19.66
N ASP A 321 17.21 -4.93 -19.61
CA ASP A 321 18.14 -4.17 -18.76
C ASP A 321 18.10 -2.67 -19.12
N ARG A 322 18.09 -1.81 -18.10
CA ARG A 322 18.12 -0.34 -18.24
C ARG A 322 19.54 0.19 -18.13
N CYS A 323 19.82 1.24 -18.88
CA CYS A 323 21.09 1.95 -18.80
C CYS A 323 21.26 2.61 -17.42
N ASN A 324 22.38 2.36 -16.74
CA ASN A 324 22.68 2.91 -15.41
C ASN A 324 22.88 4.43 -15.43
N TYR A 325 23.24 4.99 -16.59
CA TYR A 325 23.44 6.43 -16.75
C TYR A 325 22.17 7.17 -17.18
N CYS A 326 21.57 6.79 -18.32
CA CYS A 326 20.46 7.53 -18.94
C CYS A 326 19.09 6.89 -18.74
N ALA A 327 18.98 5.79 -17.99
CA ALA A 327 17.76 5.04 -17.68
C ALA A 327 16.98 4.46 -18.88
N LYS A 328 17.47 4.61 -20.13
CA LYS A 328 16.85 4.00 -21.32
C LYS A 328 16.88 2.48 -21.24
N TYR A 329 15.77 1.85 -21.62
CA TYR A 329 15.65 0.41 -21.77
C TYR A 329 16.45 -0.10 -22.97
N GLY A 330 16.84 -1.38 -22.94
CA GLY A 330 17.54 -2.05 -24.03
C GLY A 330 19.05 -1.88 -23.96
N ALA A 331 19.61 -1.76 -22.75
CA ALA A 331 21.05 -1.71 -22.56
C ALA A 331 21.69 -3.04 -22.99
N LYS A 332 22.71 -2.96 -23.85
CA LYS A 332 23.35 -4.14 -24.47
C LYS A 332 24.73 -4.44 -23.90
N SER A 333 25.38 -3.47 -23.26
CA SER A 333 26.71 -3.65 -22.68
C SER A 333 26.63 -3.68 -21.16
N ARG A 334 27.54 -4.44 -20.54
CA ARG A 334 27.72 -4.51 -19.09
C ARG A 334 29.07 -3.91 -18.72
N CYS A 335 29.20 -3.40 -17.50
CA CYS A 335 30.52 -3.03 -16.97
C CYS A 335 31.46 -4.25 -16.98
N GLY A 336 32.65 -4.11 -17.57
CA GLY A 336 33.61 -5.21 -17.70
C GLY A 336 34.17 -5.72 -16.36
N GLY A 337 34.21 -4.86 -15.33
CA GLY A 337 34.61 -5.24 -13.97
C GLY A 337 33.50 -5.96 -13.23
N CYS A 338 32.57 -5.20 -12.64
CA CYS A 338 31.55 -5.79 -11.76
C CYS A 338 30.45 -6.59 -12.48
N ARG A 339 30.22 -6.35 -13.78
CA ARG A 339 29.10 -6.92 -14.58
C ARG A 339 27.69 -6.71 -13.99
N LYS A 340 27.55 -5.86 -12.97
CA LYS A 340 26.30 -5.58 -12.24
C LYS A 340 25.45 -4.46 -12.86
N VAL A 341 26.08 -3.57 -13.60
CA VAL A 341 25.40 -2.42 -14.25
C VAL A 341 25.47 -2.54 -15.76
N PHE A 342 24.48 -1.96 -16.43
CA PHE A 342 24.29 -2.02 -17.86
C PHE A 342 24.33 -0.64 -18.49
N TYR A 343 24.77 -0.55 -19.74
CA TYR A 343 24.81 0.69 -20.50
C TYR A 343 24.23 0.50 -21.90
N CYS A 344 23.55 1.52 -22.41
CA CYS A 344 23.06 1.53 -23.79
C CYS A 344 24.16 1.87 -24.81
N SER A 345 25.25 2.51 -24.36
CA SER A 345 26.37 2.91 -25.21
C SER A 345 27.66 3.10 -24.40
N LYS A 346 28.80 3.20 -25.09
CA LYS A 346 30.11 3.44 -24.46
C LYS A 346 30.18 4.82 -23.81
N GLU A 347 29.51 5.80 -24.39
CA GLU A 347 29.43 7.18 -23.89
C GLU A 347 28.73 7.22 -22.53
N CYS A 348 27.63 6.47 -22.38
CA CYS A 348 26.93 6.34 -21.09
C CYS A 348 27.80 5.66 -20.02
N GLN A 349 28.60 4.67 -20.40
CA GLN A 349 29.54 4.02 -19.49
C GLN A 349 30.65 4.98 -19.02
N LEU A 350 31.23 5.74 -19.96
CA LEU A 350 32.28 6.71 -19.64
C LEU A 350 31.75 7.88 -18.78
N ALA A 351 30.53 8.34 -19.05
CA ALA A 351 29.89 9.41 -18.28
C ALA A 351 29.56 8.99 -16.84
N ASP A 352 29.18 7.72 -16.63
CA ASP A 352 28.92 7.16 -15.29
C ASP A 352 30.21 6.77 -14.54
N TRP A 353 31.33 6.56 -15.26
CA TRP A 353 32.58 6.02 -14.68
C TRP A 353 33.10 6.77 -13.45
N PRO A 354 33.10 8.12 -13.37
CA PRO A 354 33.58 8.83 -12.18
C PRO A 354 32.86 8.44 -10.88
N LEU A 355 31.55 8.13 -10.97
CA LEU A 355 30.73 7.69 -9.83
C LEU A 355 30.77 6.17 -9.68
N HIS A 356 30.63 5.44 -10.80
CA HIS A 356 30.59 3.98 -10.79
C HIS A 356 31.86 3.35 -10.23
N LYS A 357 33.04 3.92 -10.55
CA LYS A 357 34.33 3.39 -10.09
C LYS A 357 34.45 3.30 -8.56
N LEU A 358 33.73 4.16 -7.82
CA LEU A 358 33.70 4.14 -6.35
C LEU A 358 33.00 2.89 -5.78
N ARG A 359 32.18 2.23 -6.59
CA ARG A 359 31.39 1.04 -6.22
C ARG A 359 31.68 -0.17 -7.12
N CYS A 360 32.61 -0.02 -8.07
CA CYS A 360 32.98 -1.07 -9.01
C CYS A 360 33.97 -2.01 -8.32
N ASN A 361 33.45 -2.97 -7.55
CA ASN A 361 34.25 -4.04 -6.98
C ASN A 361 34.53 -5.07 -8.08
N GLN A 362 35.79 -5.20 -8.48
CA GLN A 362 36.28 -6.21 -9.42
C GLN A 362 36.41 -7.57 -8.74
#